data_AF-A0A9E4G3W5-F1
#
_entry.id   AF-A0A9E4G3W5-F1
#
_cell.length_a   1.000
_cell.length_b   1.000
_cell.length_c   1.000
_cell.angle_alpha   90.00
_cell.angle_beta   90.00
_cell.angle_gamma   90.00
#
_symmetry.space_group_name_H-M   'P 1'
#
loop_
_entity.id
_entity.type
_entity.pdbx_description
1 polymer ?
#
loop_
_entity_poly.entity_id
_entity_poly.type
_entity_poly.pdbx_seq_one_letter_code
_entity_poly.pdbx_strand_id
1 'polypeptide(L)'
;MTESQTIQDHRRAAENLLQEFVRGLSEAIDRVHEHLPQVKYGARGEAAAFPLTLREARTVIAREQGVQSWGELRLRAKLDELQFGDELAQFKQLVY
;
A
#
# COMPACT_ATOMS: atom_id res chain seq x y z
N MET A 1 -21.42 0.70 1.73
CA MET A 1 -20.19 -0.10 1.55
C MET A 1 -19.08 0.61 2.30
N THR A 2 -18.84 0.25 3.54
CA THR A 2 -17.74 0.79 4.34
C THR A 2 -16.42 0.29 3.74
N GLU A 3 -15.54 1.20 3.35
CA GLU A 3 -14.16 0.84 3.01
C GLU A 3 -13.53 0.17 4.23
N SER A 4 -13.04 -1.06 4.04
CA SER A 4 -12.36 -1.86 5.06
C SER A 4 -11.30 -1.02 5.77
N GLN A 5 -11.22 -1.13 7.10
CA GLN A 5 -10.29 -0.35 7.93
C GLN A 5 -8.85 -0.40 7.39
N THR A 6 -8.43 -1.59 6.93
CA THR A 6 -7.15 -1.87 6.28
C THR A 6 -6.86 -0.93 5.09
N ILE A 7 -7.84 -0.66 4.22
CA ILE A 7 -7.67 0.24 3.07
C ILE A 7 -7.52 1.70 3.50
N GLN A 8 -8.21 2.09 4.56
CA GLN A 8 -8.06 3.43 5.14
C GLN A 8 -6.67 3.61 5.75
N ASP A 9 -6.16 2.61 6.46
CA ASP A 9 -4.82 2.62 7.05
C ASP A 9 -3.74 2.68 5.97
N HIS A 10 -3.85 1.88 4.91
CA HIS A 10 -2.92 1.96 3.77
C HIS A 10 -3.01 3.31 3.04
N ARG A 11 -4.20 3.93 2.99
CA ARG A 11 -4.36 5.24 2.34
C ARG A 11 -3.63 6.31 3.15
N ARG A 12 -3.80 6.28 4.47
CA ARG A 12 -3.09 7.18 5.39
C ARG A 12 -1.58 6.95 5.33
N ALA A 13 -1.13 5.71 5.21
CA ALA A 13 0.29 5.39 5.00
C ALA A 13 0.84 6.01 3.70
N ALA A 14 0.08 5.95 2.59
CA ALA A 14 0.49 6.56 1.33
C ALA A 14 0.54 8.11 1.41
N GLU A 15 -0.40 8.72 2.12
CA GLU A 15 -0.41 10.17 2.37
C GLU A 15 0.77 10.61 3.23
N ASN A 16 1.09 9.83 4.28
CA ASN A 16 2.27 10.07 5.11
C ASN A 16 3.56 9.92 4.30
N LEU A 17 3.70 8.85 3.51
CA LEU A 17 4.87 8.63 2.65
C LEU A 17 5.11 9.83 1.71
N LEU A 18 4.04 10.37 1.11
CA LEU A 18 4.13 11.54 0.26
C LEU A 18 4.64 12.78 1.04
N GLN A 19 4.12 13.01 2.25
CA GLN A 19 4.58 14.11 3.10
C GLN A 19 6.04 13.94 3.52
N GLU A 20 6.44 12.72 3.88
CA GLU A 20 7.82 12.39 4.26
C GLU A 20 8.79 12.59 3.09
N PHE A 21 8.39 12.21 1.89
CA PHE A 21 9.15 12.43 0.67
C PHE A 21 9.29 13.91 0.32
N VAL A 22 8.20 14.69 0.43
CA VAL A 22 8.23 16.15 0.22
C VAL A 22 9.13 16.86 1.24
N ARG A 23 9.22 16.32 2.47
CA ARG A 23 10.15 16.79 3.50
C ARG A 23 11.60 16.38 3.25
N GLY A 24 11.87 15.56 2.23
CA GLY A 24 13.21 15.08 1.89
C GLY A 24 13.74 14.03 2.86
N LEU A 25 12.87 13.29 3.55
CA LEU A 25 13.32 12.21 4.43
C LEU A 25 13.96 11.09 3.61
N SER A 26 15.18 10.72 4.00
CA SER A 26 15.97 9.69 3.31
C SER A 26 15.22 8.36 3.21
N GLU A 27 14.55 7.93 4.29
CA GLU A 27 13.79 6.67 4.30
C GLU A 27 12.65 6.66 3.27
N ALA A 28 11.95 7.79 3.09
CA ALA A 28 10.88 7.89 2.11
C ALA A 28 11.42 7.86 0.67
N ILE A 29 12.57 8.52 0.43
CA ILE A 29 13.26 8.49 -0.86
C ILE A 29 13.74 7.06 -1.18
N ASP A 30 14.29 6.35 -0.19
CA ASP A 30 14.77 4.98 -0.36
C ASP A 30 13.61 4.01 -0.64
N ARG A 31 12.47 4.14 0.06
CA ARG A 31 11.25 3.35 -0.23
C ARG A 31 10.69 3.61 -1.62
N VAL A 32 10.67 4.88 -2.04
CA VAL A 32 10.29 5.27 -3.40
C VAL A 32 11.25 4.66 -4.42
N HIS A 33 12.56 4.76 -4.20
CA HIS A 33 13.58 4.20 -5.10
C HIS A 33 13.48 2.67 -5.24
N GLU A 34 13.23 1.96 -4.13
CA GLU A 34 13.16 0.49 -4.13
C GLU A 34 11.90 -0.04 -4.84
N HIS A 35 10.75 0.59 -4.58
CA HIS A 35 9.46 0.07 -5.02
C HIS A 35 8.97 0.66 -6.34
N LEU A 36 9.38 1.88 -6.74
CA LEU A 36 8.94 2.48 -7.99
C LEU A 36 9.89 2.14 -9.14
N PRO A 37 9.40 1.45 -10.19
CA PRO A 37 10.26 1.01 -11.29
C PRO A 37 10.78 2.19 -12.13
N GLN A 38 10.08 3.33 -12.11
CA GLN A 38 10.45 4.54 -12.85
C GLN A 38 11.74 5.19 -12.33
N VAL A 39 11.98 5.10 -11.01
CA VAL A 39 13.16 5.69 -10.35
C VAL A 39 14.17 4.64 -9.90
N LYS A 40 13.78 3.37 -9.81
CA LYS A 40 14.64 2.25 -9.37
C LYS A 40 15.95 2.12 -10.15
N TYR A 41 15.91 2.41 -11.45
CA TYR A 41 17.08 2.32 -12.32
C TYR A 41 17.86 3.63 -12.42
N GLY A 42 17.34 4.72 -11.86
CA GLY A 42 18.01 6.01 -11.77
C GLY A 42 18.87 6.12 -10.52
N ALA A 43 19.69 7.16 -10.46
CA ALA A 43 20.44 7.49 -9.26
C ALA A 43 19.48 7.92 -8.12
N ARG A 44 19.89 7.69 -6.87
CA ARG A 44 19.12 8.13 -5.68
C ARG A 44 18.79 9.63 -5.70
N GLY A 45 19.66 10.45 -6.28
CA GLY A 45 19.42 11.88 -6.47
C GLY A 45 18.28 12.19 -7.46
N GLU A 46 18.07 11.34 -8.46
CA GLU A 46 16.94 11.44 -9.40
C GLU A 46 15.64 10.99 -8.72
N ALA A 47 15.72 10.00 -7.83
CA ALA A 47 14.58 9.58 -7.02
C ALA A 47 14.08 10.71 -6.11
N ALA A 48 14.98 11.49 -5.50
CA ALA A 48 14.62 12.65 -4.68
C ALA A 48 14.00 13.80 -5.47
N ALA A 49 14.36 13.94 -6.76
CA ALA A 49 13.82 14.95 -7.67
C ALA A 49 12.54 14.48 -8.40
N PHE A 50 12.14 13.22 -8.21
CA PHE A 50 10.99 12.66 -8.89
C PHE A 50 9.70 13.34 -8.42
N PRO A 51 8.79 13.74 -9.34
CA PRO A 51 7.49 14.31 -8.98
C PRO A 51 6.58 13.21 -8.40
N LEU A 52 6.81 12.86 -7.13
CA LEU A 52 6.01 11.86 -6.44
C LEU A 52 4.57 12.37 -6.28
N THR A 53 3.63 11.65 -6.85
CA THR A 53 2.20 11.92 -6.68
C THR A 53 1.58 10.94 -5.70
N LEU A 54 0.38 11.25 -5.21
CA LEU A 54 -0.37 10.33 -4.34
C LEU A 54 -0.63 8.97 -5.01
N ARG A 55 -0.74 8.94 -6.35
CA ARG A 55 -0.89 7.70 -7.11
C ARG A 55 0.38 6.83 -7.02
N GLU A 56 1.54 7.45 -7.14
CA GLU A 56 2.83 6.75 -7.03
C GLU A 56 3.08 6.28 -5.60
N ALA A 57 2.77 7.12 -4.60
CA ALA A 57 2.85 6.74 -3.19
C ALA A 57 1.95 5.54 -2.85
N ARG A 58 0.70 5.51 -3.36
CA ARG A 58 -0.17 4.33 -3.24
C ARG A 58 0.39 3.09 -3.92
N THR A 59 1.13 3.27 -5.01
CA THR A 59 1.79 2.16 -5.72
C THR A 59 2.97 1.61 -4.92
N VAL A 60 3.73 2.46 -4.23
CA VAL A 60 4.76 2.04 -3.26
C VAL A 60 4.13 1.18 -2.17
N ILE A 61 3.08 1.68 -1.49
CA ILE A 61 2.38 0.92 -0.45
C ILE A 61 1.81 -0.39 -1.01
N ALA A 62 1.24 -0.38 -2.22
CA ALA A 62 0.75 -1.59 -2.86
C ALA A 62 1.86 -2.65 -3.03
N ARG A 63 3.03 -2.23 -3.51
CA ARG A 63 4.18 -3.12 -3.73
C ARG A 63 4.80 -3.62 -2.45
N GLU A 64 4.80 -2.82 -1.38
CA GLU A 64 5.20 -3.25 -0.05
C GLU A 64 4.29 -4.36 0.50
N GLN A 65 3.01 -4.34 0.16
CA GLN A 65 2.08 -5.43 0.48
C GLN A 65 2.15 -6.59 -0.52
N GLY A 66 3.11 -6.57 -1.46
CA GLY A 66 3.34 -7.63 -2.44
C GLY A 66 2.38 -7.62 -3.64
N VAL A 67 1.61 -6.56 -3.85
CA VAL A 67 0.65 -6.43 -4.97
C VAL A 67 1.07 -5.35 -5.95
N GLN A 68 0.67 -5.50 -7.21
CA GLN A 68 1.17 -4.62 -8.29
C GLN A 68 0.44 -3.27 -8.36
N SER A 69 -0.77 -3.19 -7.79
CA SER A 69 -1.61 -2.01 -7.87
C SER A 69 -2.49 -1.82 -6.64
N TRP A 70 -2.91 -0.57 -6.42
CA TRP A 70 -3.87 -0.24 -5.37
C TRP A 70 -5.22 -0.96 -5.53
N GLY A 71 -5.66 -1.21 -6.77
CA GLY A 71 -6.88 -1.95 -7.04
C GLY A 71 -6.79 -3.41 -6.59
N GLU A 72 -5.64 -4.04 -6.82
CA GLU A 72 -5.35 -5.40 -6.37
C GLU A 72 -5.27 -5.48 -4.83
N LEU A 73 -4.69 -4.46 -4.19
CA LEU A 73 -4.68 -4.34 -2.74
C LEU A 73 -6.11 -4.29 -2.16
N ARG A 74 -7.00 -3.51 -2.77
CA ARG A 74 -8.43 -3.45 -2.39
C ARG A 74 -9.13 -4.78 -2.58
N LEU A 75 -8.85 -5.47 -3.69
CA LEU A 75 -9.42 -6.79 -3.95
C LEU A 75 -8.94 -7.81 -2.91
N ARG A 76 -7.63 -7.79 -2.58
CA ARG A 76 -7.05 -8.66 -1.57
C ARG A 76 -7.65 -8.42 -0.19
N ALA A 77 -7.75 -7.16 0.24
CA ALA A 77 -8.37 -6.83 1.53
C ALA A 77 -9.83 -7.32 1.59
N LYS A 78 -10.58 -7.17 0.49
CA LYS A 78 -11.96 -7.65 0.41
C LYS A 78 -12.06 -9.18 0.41
N LEU A 79 -11.12 -9.87 -0.26
CA LEU A 79 -11.05 -11.32 -0.26
C LEU A 79 -10.72 -11.87 1.14
N ASP A 80 -9.80 -11.20 1.85
CA ASP A 80 -9.43 -11.55 3.23
C ASP A 80 -10.63 -11.43 4.17
N GLU A 81 -11.41 -10.34 4.06
CA GLU A 81 -12.66 -10.16 4.82
C GLU A 81 -13.69 -11.26 4.54
N LEU A 82 -13.79 -11.75 3.31
CA LEU A 82 -14.71 -12.83 2.95
C LEU A 82 -14.23 -14.18 3.48
N GLN A 83 -12.93 -14.48 3.41
CA GLN A 83 -12.36 -15.72 3.92
C GLN A 83 -12.47 -15.81 5.45
N PHE A 84 -12.21 -14.72 6.16
CA PHE A 84 -12.41 -14.65 7.61
C PHE A 84 -13.89 -14.82 8.01
N GLY A 85 -14.82 -14.29 7.20
CA GLY A 85 -16.25 -14.45 7.43
C GLY A 85 -16.72 -15.90 7.32
N ASP A 86 -16.23 -16.62 6.30
CA ASP A 86 -16.52 -18.04 6.07
C ASP A 86 -15.94 -18.94 7.17
N GLU A 87 -14.70 -18.68 7.63
CA GLU A 87 -14.09 -19.45 8.73
C GLU A 87 -14.83 -19.24 10.06
N LEU A 88 -15.25 -18.01 10.37
CA LEU A 88 -16.05 -17.74 11.58
C LEU A 88 -17.45 -18.35 11.51
N ALA A 89 -18.05 -18.43 10.33
CA ALA A 89 -19.33 -19.09 10.13
C ALA A 89 -19.19 -20.62 10.31
N GLN A 90 -18.16 -21.24 9.74
CA GLN A 90 -17.86 -22.66 9.93
C GLN A 90 -17.55 -22.99 11.39
N PHE A 91 -16.76 -22.15 12.08
CA PHE A 91 -16.45 -22.38 13.50
C PHE A 91 -17.70 -22.29 14.37
N LYS A 92 -18.62 -21.36 14.09
CA LYS A 92 -19.92 -21.28 14.78
C LYS A 92 -20.84 -22.47 14.50
N GLN A 93 -20.78 -23.06 13.30
CA GLN A 93 -21.55 -24.26 12.94
C GLN A 93 -21.04 -25.54 13.58
N LEU A 94 -19.76 -25.59 13.99
CA LEU A 94 -19.13 -26.77 14.59
C LEU A 94 -19.20 -26.79 16.13
N VAL A 95 -19.50 -25.63 16.74
CA VAL A 95 -19.55 -25.43 18.19
C VAL A 95 -21.00 -25.41 18.72
N TYR A 96 -22.00 -25.57 17.85
CA TYR A 96 -23.43 -25.72 18.18
C TYR A 96 -23.99 -27.03 17.64
#